data_AF-A0A533YK97-F1
#
_entry.id   AF-A0A533YK97-F1
#
_cell.length_a   1.000
_cell.length_b   1.000
_cell.length_c   1.000
_cell.angle_alpha   90.00
_cell.angle_beta   90.00
_cell.angle_gamma   90.00
#
_symmetry.space_group_name_H-M   'P 1'
#
loop_
_entity.id
_entity.type
_entity.pdbx_description
1 polymer ?
#
loop_
_entity_poly.entity_id
_entity_poly.type
_entity_poly.pdbx_seq_one_letter_code
_entity_poly.pdbx_strand_id
1 'polypeptide(L)'
;MVSWALGQLAAESGDPRHAAAVDRNIDWVLAHVQPSGWFDGINLRGHQAYLHFIAYVIQGTLECGLLRRRDDAIQAATKSAWVLLRKFETHKRLLGTYEPDFRGGQRFACLTGNAQMSCIWLRLFEVTGDLRYLNAALKMNEMLKQLLPVKGRRGAVGGVAGSYPIWGAYQPMRFISWGCKFLADALMLAQRLTREFETKFEANSETKLETKSEASGCA
;
A
#
# COMPACT_ATOMS: atom_id res chain seq x y z
N MET A 1 -4.55 -8.63 6.85
CA MET A 1 -3.18 -8.58 7.42
C MET A 1 -2.86 -9.72 8.39
N VAL A 2 -3.71 -10.08 9.37
CA VAL A 2 -3.38 -11.18 10.31
C VAL A 2 -3.11 -12.51 9.58
N SER A 3 -3.91 -12.82 8.56
CA SER A 3 -3.74 -14.01 7.71
C SER A 3 -2.41 -14.04 6.96
N TRP A 4 -1.79 -12.88 6.70
CA TRP A 4 -0.48 -12.83 6.04
C TRP A 4 0.63 -13.37 6.95
N ALA A 5 0.59 -13.06 8.25
CA ALA A 5 1.52 -13.65 9.22
C ALA A 5 1.34 -15.18 9.32
N LEU A 6 0.09 -15.65 9.31
CA LEU A 6 -0.22 -17.09 9.24
C LEU A 6 0.31 -17.73 7.96
N GLY A 7 0.25 -17.02 6.83
CA GLY A 7 0.81 -17.50 5.58
C GLY A 7 2.33 -17.65 5.66
N GLN A 8 3.02 -16.65 6.20
CA GLN A 8 4.47 -16.74 6.41
C GLN A 8 4.80 -17.92 7.34
N LEU A 9 4.05 -18.08 8.43
CA LEU A 9 4.18 -19.25 9.30
C LEU A 9 3.95 -20.57 8.55
N ALA A 10 2.98 -20.62 7.63
CA ALA A 10 2.75 -21.82 6.82
C ALA A 10 3.97 -22.16 5.95
N ALA A 11 4.63 -21.15 5.36
CA ALA A 11 5.82 -21.34 4.54
C ALA A 11 7.02 -21.86 5.36
N GLU A 12 7.20 -21.34 6.59
CA GLU A 12 8.31 -21.74 7.46
C GLU A 12 8.06 -23.07 8.19
N SER A 13 6.84 -23.31 8.67
CA SER A 13 6.51 -24.50 9.48
C SER A 13 6.19 -25.73 8.66
N GLY A 14 5.77 -25.58 7.40
CA GLY A 14 5.25 -26.68 6.59
C GLY A 14 3.90 -27.26 7.06
N ASP A 15 3.29 -26.71 8.12
CA ASP A 15 2.01 -27.21 8.62
C ASP A 15 0.85 -26.78 7.69
N PRO A 16 0.17 -27.73 7.03
CA PRO A 16 -0.87 -27.42 6.04
C PRO A 16 -2.09 -26.72 6.66
N ARG A 17 -2.30 -26.80 7.98
CA ARG A 17 -3.42 -26.13 8.66
C ARG A 17 -3.31 -24.62 8.59
N HIS A 18 -2.09 -24.08 8.63
CA HIS A 18 -1.86 -22.64 8.50
C HIS A 18 -2.20 -22.16 7.09
N ALA A 19 -1.73 -22.87 6.06
CA ALA A 19 -2.05 -22.56 4.67
C ALA A 19 -3.57 -22.61 4.41
N ALA A 20 -4.24 -23.68 4.88
CA ALA A 20 -5.69 -23.82 4.75
C ALA A 20 -6.47 -22.72 5.48
N ALA A 21 -5.97 -22.20 6.60
CA ALA A 21 -6.58 -21.07 7.28
C ALA A 21 -6.45 -19.77 6.46
N VAL A 22 -5.31 -19.55 5.80
CA VAL A 22 -5.12 -18.41 4.90
C VAL A 22 -6.06 -18.50 3.71
N ASP A 23 -6.11 -19.66 3.05
CA ASP A 23 -6.93 -19.86 1.85
C ASP A 23 -8.42 -19.64 2.16
N ARG A 24 -8.94 -20.20 3.26
CA ARG A 24 -10.32 -19.94 3.73
C ARG A 24 -10.59 -18.47 4.01
N ASN A 25 -9.62 -17.74 4.55
CA ASN A 25 -9.78 -16.31 4.80
C ASN A 25 -9.78 -15.51 3.49
N ILE A 26 -8.92 -15.85 2.53
CA ILE A 26 -8.92 -15.23 1.19
C ILE A 26 -10.28 -15.47 0.53
N ASP A 27 -10.77 -16.71 0.52
CA ASP A 27 -12.06 -17.05 -0.08
C ASP A 27 -13.22 -16.26 0.56
N TRP A 28 -13.21 -16.11 1.89
CA TRP A 28 -14.17 -15.27 2.59
C TRP A 28 -14.06 -13.79 2.18
N VAL A 29 -12.85 -13.23 2.08
CA VAL A 29 -12.66 -11.84 1.64
C VAL A 29 -13.13 -11.65 0.20
N LEU A 30 -12.81 -12.59 -0.70
CA LEU A 30 -13.20 -12.54 -2.11
C LEU A 30 -14.71 -12.59 -2.31
N ALA A 31 -15.45 -13.31 -1.46
CA ALA A 31 -16.91 -13.34 -1.49
C ALA A 31 -17.56 -11.96 -1.23
N HIS A 32 -16.81 -10.98 -0.69
CA HIS A 32 -17.29 -9.63 -0.42
C HIS A 32 -16.82 -8.61 -1.47
N VAL A 33 -16.07 -9.02 -2.49
CA VAL A 33 -15.58 -8.13 -3.54
C VAL A 33 -16.71 -7.76 -4.49
N GLN A 34 -16.92 -6.47 -4.68
CA GLN A 34 -17.89 -5.90 -5.60
C GLN A 34 -17.27 -5.61 -6.98
N PRO A 35 -18.08 -5.48 -8.05
CA PRO A 35 -17.59 -5.14 -9.39
C PRO A 35 -16.82 -3.81 -9.46
N SER A 36 -16.99 -2.89 -8.51
CA SER A 36 -16.23 -1.65 -8.41
C SER A 36 -14.79 -1.85 -7.90
N GLY A 37 -14.47 -3.02 -7.33
CA GLY A 37 -13.29 -3.23 -6.50
C GLY A 37 -13.52 -2.86 -5.04
N TRP A 38 -14.75 -2.53 -4.63
CA TRP A 38 -15.06 -2.35 -3.21
C TRP A 38 -15.06 -3.70 -2.49
N PHE A 39 -14.51 -3.75 -1.30
CA PHE A 39 -14.70 -4.89 -0.39
C PHE A 39 -15.81 -4.51 0.59
N ASP A 40 -16.90 -5.27 0.60
CA ASP A 40 -17.99 -5.01 1.53
C ASP A 40 -17.68 -5.53 2.95
N GLY A 41 -18.28 -4.91 3.98
CA GLY A 41 -18.13 -5.35 5.37
C GLY A 41 -16.73 -5.18 5.99
N ILE A 42 -15.87 -4.33 5.41
CA ILE A 42 -14.47 -4.13 5.84
C ILE A 42 -14.28 -3.29 7.10
N ASN A 43 -15.32 -2.61 7.56
CA ASN A 43 -15.27 -1.74 8.72
C ASN A 43 -15.44 -2.54 10.02
N LEU A 44 -14.79 -2.06 11.08
CA LEU A 44 -15.14 -2.49 12.43
C LEU A 44 -16.59 -2.09 12.74
N ARG A 45 -17.34 -2.95 13.44
CA ARG A 45 -18.73 -2.67 13.83
C ARG A 45 -18.81 -1.30 14.52
N GLY A 46 -19.74 -0.46 14.06
CA GLY A 46 -19.93 0.89 14.60
C GLY A 46 -18.94 1.95 14.09
N HIS A 47 -17.99 1.59 13.21
CA HIS A 47 -17.06 2.53 12.61
C HIS A 47 -17.35 2.74 11.12
N GLN A 48 -17.01 3.93 10.63
CA GLN A 48 -17.00 4.19 9.19
C GLN A 48 -15.89 3.38 8.50
N ALA A 49 -16.00 3.17 7.19
CA ALA A 49 -14.94 2.58 6.39
C ALA A 49 -13.80 3.59 6.20
N TYR A 50 -12.99 3.75 7.24
CA TYR A 50 -11.77 4.54 7.19
C TYR A 50 -10.83 3.99 6.12
N LEU A 51 -10.10 4.89 5.46
CA LEU A 51 -9.10 4.50 4.46
C LEU A 51 -8.08 3.51 5.03
N HIS A 52 -7.76 3.61 6.31
CA HIS A 52 -6.91 2.61 6.97
C HIS A 52 -7.50 1.20 6.91
N PHE A 53 -8.79 1.01 7.18
CA PHE A 53 -9.42 -0.31 7.14
C PHE A 53 -9.50 -0.85 5.71
N ILE A 54 -9.80 0.03 4.75
CA ILE A 54 -9.75 -0.29 3.32
C ILE A 54 -8.35 -0.79 2.93
N ALA A 55 -7.31 -0.01 3.27
CA ALA A 55 -5.93 -0.39 3.00
C ALA A 55 -5.53 -1.69 3.72
N TYR A 56 -6.05 -1.94 4.92
CA TYR A 56 -5.79 -3.16 5.69
C TYR A 56 -6.28 -4.42 4.96
N VAL A 57 -7.46 -4.35 4.35
CA VAL A 57 -8.02 -5.45 3.57
C VAL A 57 -7.28 -5.59 2.25
N ILE A 58 -7.05 -4.49 1.52
CA ILE A 58 -6.29 -4.53 0.25
C ILE A 58 -4.90 -5.14 0.44
N GLN A 59 -4.13 -4.66 1.43
CA GLN A 59 -2.78 -5.19 1.68
C GLN A 59 -2.83 -6.64 2.13
N GLY A 60 -3.78 -7.00 3.00
CA GLY A 60 -3.96 -8.38 3.42
C GLY A 60 -4.23 -9.32 2.25
N THR A 61 -5.16 -8.94 1.37
CA THR A 61 -5.52 -9.71 0.17
C THR A 61 -4.35 -9.80 -0.80
N LEU A 62 -3.62 -8.69 -1.02
CA LEU A 62 -2.46 -8.66 -1.91
C LEU A 62 -1.35 -9.59 -1.41
N GLU A 63 -0.89 -9.42 -0.18
CA GLU A 63 0.26 -10.17 0.34
C GLU A 63 -0.07 -11.66 0.51
N CYS A 64 -1.28 -11.99 0.98
CA CYS A 64 -1.74 -13.37 1.01
C CYS A 64 -1.86 -13.93 -0.42
N GLY A 65 -2.37 -13.16 -1.37
CA GLY A 65 -2.50 -13.56 -2.77
C GLY A 65 -1.14 -13.86 -3.41
N LEU A 66 -0.15 -13.00 -3.21
CA LEU A 66 1.22 -13.19 -3.68
C LEU A 66 1.85 -14.45 -3.07
N LEU A 67 1.74 -14.60 -1.75
CA LEU A 67 2.33 -15.73 -1.03
C LEU A 67 1.68 -17.07 -1.41
N ARG A 68 0.36 -17.08 -1.59
CA ARG A 68 -0.42 -18.28 -1.94
C ARG A 68 -0.56 -18.49 -3.45
N ARG A 69 0.02 -17.61 -4.27
CA ARG A 69 -0.09 -17.60 -5.74
C ARG A 69 -1.55 -17.64 -6.21
N ARG A 70 -2.40 -16.82 -5.58
CA ARG A 70 -3.83 -16.68 -5.87
C ARG A 70 -4.06 -15.45 -6.74
N ASP A 71 -4.15 -15.65 -8.04
CA ASP A 71 -4.30 -14.56 -9.02
C ASP A 71 -5.60 -13.78 -8.85
N ASP A 72 -6.68 -14.43 -8.45
CA ASP A 72 -7.96 -13.79 -8.14
C ASP A 72 -7.86 -12.80 -6.96
N ALA A 73 -7.13 -13.16 -5.91
CA ALA A 73 -6.81 -12.28 -4.79
C ALA A 73 -5.93 -11.10 -5.22
N ILE A 74 -4.88 -11.36 -6.00
CA ILE A 74 -4.00 -10.32 -6.52
C ILE A 74 -4.80 -9.33 -7.39
N GLN A 75 -5.67 -9.84 -8.28
CA GLN A 75 -6.50 -9.01 -9.14
C GLN A 75 -7.50 -8.16 -8.34
N ALA A 76 -8.17 -8.73 -7.33
CA ALA A 76 -9.10 -8.00 -6.48
C ALA A 76 -8.40 -6.85 -5.72
N ALA A 77 -7.23 -7.13 -5.13
CA ALA A 77 -6.44 -6.11 -4.44
C ALA A 77 -5.93 -5.03 -5.42
N THR A 78 -5.41 -5.43 -6.58
CA THR A 78 -4.90 -4.52 -7.62
C THR A 78 -5.98 -3.58 -8.12
N LYS A 79 -7.18 -4.10 -8.39
CA LYS A 79 -8.33 -3.30 -8.85
C LYS A 79 -8.69 -2.19 -7.85
N SER A 80 -8.75 -2.55 -6.57
CA SER A 80 -9.05 -1.63 -5.47
C SER A 80 -7.97 -0.56 -5.31
N ALA A 81 -6.70 -0.99 -5.33
CA ALA A 81 -5.56 -0.10 -5.25
C ALA A 81 -5.49 0.87 -6.44
N TRP A 82 -5.87 0.41 -7.64
CA TRP A 82 -5.95 1.24 -8.84
C TRP A 82 -7.04 2.31 -8.75
N VAL A 83 -8.22 2.00 -8.22
CA VAL A 83 -9.27 3.00 -8.00
C VAL A 83 -8.79 4.11 -7.07
N LEU A 84 -8.16 3.74 -5.96
CA LEU A 84 -7.60 4.71 -5.00
C LEU A 84 -6.44 5.50 -5.62
N LEU A 85 -5.57 4.86 -6.40
CA LEU A 85 -4.49 5.54 -7.12
C LEU A 85 -5.05 6.62 -8.06
N ARG A 86 -6.04 6.28 -8.88
CA ARG A 86 -6.68 7.26 -9.79
C ARG A 86 -7.27 8.42 -9.01
N LYS A 87 -7.99 8.15 -7.92
CA LYS A 87 -8.53 9.23 -7.07
C LYS A 87 -7.43 10.12 -6.50
N PHE A 88 -6.34 9.54 -6.02
CA PHE A 88 -5.19 10.29 -5.52
C PHE A 88 -4.54 11.15 -6.62
N GLU A 89 -4.28 10.61 -7.80
CA GLU A 89 -3.65 11.36 -8.88
C GLU A 89 -4.54 12.48 -9.43
N THR A 90 -5.87 12.27 -9.50
CA THR A 90 -6.81 13.30 -9.96
C THR A 90 -7.06 14.39 -8.92
N HIS A 91 -7.19 14.04 -7.64
CA HIS A 91 -7.60 15.00 -6.60
C HIS A 91 -6.44 15.49 -5.72
N LYS A 92 -5.24 14.94 -5.91
CA LYS A 92 -4.05 15.17 -5.08
C LYS A 92 -4.27 14.87 -3.58
N ARG A 93 -5.26 14.05 -3.26
CA ARG A 93 -5.58 13.57 -1.90
C ARG A 93 -6.45 12.33 -1.95
N LEU A 94 -6.44 11.56 -0.87
CA LEU A 94 -7.44 10.55 -0.56
C LEU A 94 -8.37 11.06 0.56
N LEU A 95 -9.61 10.56 0.56
CA LEU A 95 -10.57 10.83 1.64
C LEU A 95 -10.24 9.97 2.87
N GLY A 96 -10.67 10.45 4.04
CA GLY A 96 -10.38 9.81 5.32
C GLY A 96 -11.25 8.58 5.55
N THR A 97 -12.44 8.59 4.95
CA THR A 97 -13.35 7.45 4.85
C THR A 97 -13.84 7.32 3.42
N TYR A 98 -14.39 6.16 3.08
CA TYR A 98 -15.13 5.99 1.84
C TYR A 98 -16.49 5.35 2.09
N GLU A 99 -17.46 5.76 1.28
CA GLU A 99 -18.72 5.06 1.10
C GLU A 99 -18.55 3.87 0.15
N PRO A 100 -19.51 2.93 0.12
CA PRO A 100 -19.51 1.82 -0.84
C PRO A 100 -19.21 2.26 -2.27
N ASP A 101 -18.47 1.41 -2.99
CA ASP A 101 -17.98 1.66 -4.36
C ASP A 101 -17.08 2.91 -4.51
N PHE A 102 -16.51 3.37 -3.40
CA PHE A 102 -15.66 4.56 -3.35
C PHE A 102 -16.36 5.85 -3.86
N ARG A 103 -17.69 5.94 -3.69
CA ARG A 103 -18.50 7.04 -4.27
C ARG A 103 -18.31 8.38 -3.58
N GLY A 104 -18.07 8.35 -2.27
CA GLY A 104 -17.96 9.54 -1.43
C GLY A 104 -17.17 9.23 -0.16
N GLY A 105 -17.17 10.17 0.79
CA GLY A 105 -16.48 10.01 2.07
C GLY A 105 -16.12 11.32 2.75
N GLN A 106 -15.65 11.23 3.99
CA GLN A 106 -15.31 12.40 4.79
C GLN A 106 -14.00 13.06 4.35
N ARG A 107 -14.01 14.40 4.34
CA ARG A 107 -12.91 15.25 3.83
C ARG A 107 -11.88 15.58 4.92
N PHE A 108 -11.22 14.55 5.44
CA PHE A 108 -9.95 14.65 6.17
C PHE A 108 -8.97 13.64 5.56
N ALA A 109 -7.66 13.75 5.81
CA ALA A 109 -6.71 12.74 5.39
C ALA A 109 -6.48 11.73 6.51
N CYS A 110 -6.71 10.44 6.26
CA CYS A 110 -6.34 9.37 7.18
C CYS A 110 -4.85 9.05 6.94
N LEU A 111 -3.95 9.56 7.79
CA LEU A 111 -2.50 9.50 7.51
C LEU A 111 -1.97 8.07 7.55
N THR A 112 -2.49 7.25 8.46
CA THR A 112 -2.18 5.81 8.51
C THR A 112 -2.65 5.10 7.23
N GLY A 113 -3.86 5.39 6.76
CA GLY A 113 -4.39 4.81 5.52
C GLY A 113 -3.56 5.23 4.31
N ASN A 114 -3.15 6.49 4.24
CA ASN A 114 -2.26 7.00 3.21
C ASN A 114 -0.91 6.28 3.21
N ALA A 115 -0.27 6.13 4.38
CA ALA A 115 1.00 5.41 4.51
C ALA A 115 0.87 3.94 4.07
N GLN A 116 -0.22 3.29 4.46
CA GLN A 116 -0.47 1.90 4.08
C GLN A 116 -0.80 1.75 2.58
N MET A 117 -1.51 2.69 1.98
CA MET A 117 -1.71 2.73 0.52
C MET A 117 -0.41 2.92 -0.24
N SER A 118 0.51 3.73 0.29
CA SER A 118 1.87 3.83 -0.26
C SER A 118 2.58 2.48 -0.26
N CYS A 119 2.51 1.72 0.84
CA CYS A 119 3.04 0.35 0.89
C CYS A 119 2.42 -0.54 -0.20
N ILE A 120 1.09 -0.51 -0.34
CA ILE A 120 0.37 -1.33 -1.34
C ILE A 120 0.83 -0.98 -2.76
N TRP A 121 0.91 0.31 -3.10
CA TRP A 121 1.35 0.72 -4.43
C TRP A 121 2.81 0.34 -4.68
N LEU A 122 3.71 0.51 -3.71
CA LEU A 122 5.09 0.05 -3.85
C LEU A 122 5.20 -1.46 -4.05
N ARG A 123 4.37 -2.25 -3.35
CA ARG A 123 4.31 -3.70 -3.55
C ARG A 123 3.77 -4.08 -4.91
N LEU A 124 2.76 -3.37 -5.41
CA LEU A 124 2.28 -3.55 -6.79
C LEU A 124 3.34 -3.16 -7.82
N PHE A 125 4.09 -2.08 -7.61
CA PHE A 125 5.24 -1.73 -8.45
C PHE A 125 6.29 -2.85 -8.46
N GLU A 126 6.65 -3.38 -7.29
CA GLU A 126 7.66 -4.44 -7.17
C GLU A 126 7.28 -5.70 -7.98
N VAL A 127 6.00 -6.08 -7.99
CA VAL A 127 5.56 -7.29 -8.69
C VAL A 127 5.15 -7.07 -10.15
N THR A 128 4.83 -5.84 -10.55
CA THR A 128 4.35 -5.54 -11.93
C THR A 128 5.33 -4.71 -12.77
N GLY A 129 6.25 -3.98 -12.14
CA GLY A 129 7.08 -2.96 -12.78
C GLY A 129 6.33 -1.69 -13.21
N ASP A 130 5.04 -1.54 -12.90
CA ASP A 130 4.25 -0.39 -13.34
C ASP A 130 4.59 0.89 -12.57
N LEU A 131 5.30 1.79 -13.26
CA LEU A 131 5.79 3.07 -12.74
C LEU A 131 4.69 3.98 -12.21
N ARG A 132 3.42 3.80 -12.61
CA ARG A 132 2.31 4.60 -12.10
C ARG A 132 2.16 4.42 -10.59
N TYR A 133 2.35 3.18 -10.10
CA TYR A 133 2.31 2.88 -8.67
C TYR A 133 3.48 3.49 -7.92
N LEU A 134 4.71 3.36 -8.46
CA LEU A 134 5.90 3.97 -7.86
C LEU A 134 5.73 5.50 -7.73
N ASN A 135 5.35 6.16 -8.82
CA ASN A 135 5.12 7.61 -8.82
C ASN A 135 4.04 8.02 -7.78
N ALA A 136 2.92 7.30 -7.69
CA ALA A 136 1.86 7.61 -6.72
C ALA A 136 2.34 7.44 -5.27
N ALA A 137 3.11 6.38 -4.99
CA ALA A 137 3.67 6.12 -3.67
C ALA A 137 4.70 7.18 -3.25
N LEU A 138 5.59 7.59 -4.14
CA LEU A 138 6.58 8.63 -3.86
C LEU A 138 5.90 9.97 -3.54
N LYS A 139 4.90 10.37 -4.33
CA LYS A 139 4.09 11.58 -4.05
C LYS A 139 3.37 11.49 -2.70
N MET A 140 2.80 10.33 -2.37
CA MET A 140 2.15 10.10 -1.08
C MET A 140 3.13 10.20 0.09
N ASN A 141 4.32 9.63 -0.07
CA ASN A 141 5.38 9.67 0.94
C ASN A 141 5.87 11.10 1.18
N GLU A 142 6.05 11.91 0.13
CA GLU A 142 6.43 13.33 0.27
C GLU A 142 5.36 14.13 1.02
N MET A 143 4.07 13.90 0.72
CA MET A 143 2.98 14.53 1.47
C MET A 143 3.01 14.14 2.95
N LEU A 144 3.25 12.87 3.27
CA LEU A 144 3.29 12.40 4.65
C LEU A 144 4.49 12.97 5.42
N LYS A 145 5.66 13.09 4.79
CA LYS A 145 6.86 13.71 5.38
C LYS A 145 6.60 15.15 5.82
N GLN A 146 5.85 15.92 5.04
CA GLN A 146 5.51 17.32 5.35
C GLN A 146 4.64 17.47 6.61
N LEU A 147 3.94 16.40 7.01
CA LEU A 147 3.05 16.39 8.17
C LEU A 147 3.74 15.90 9.45
N LEU A 148 5.01 15.47 9.35
CA LEU A 148 5.77 15.03 10.51
C LEU A 148 6.26 16.24 11.33
N PRO A 149 6.01 16.26 12.64
CA PRO A 149 6.59 17.25 13.52
C PRO A 149 8.11 17.02 13.63
N VAL A 150 8.90 17.95 13.07
CA VAL A 150 10.37 17.92 13.14
C VAL A 150 10.94 18.63 14.38
N LYS A 151 10.10 19.40 15.09
CA LYS A 151 10.42 20.10 16.34
C LYS A 151 9.27 19.94 17.32
N GLY A 152 9.56 20.01 18.62
CA GLY A 152 8.56 19.94 19.67
C GLY A 152 8.97 19.04 20.83
N ARG A 153 7.97 18.59 21.62
CA ARG A 153 8.20 17.73 22.79
C ARG A 153 8.70 16.35 22.38
N ARG A 154 9.60 15.78 23.20
CA ARG A 154 10.03 14.39 23.09
C ARG A 154 8.80 13.47 23.11
N GLY A 155 8.73 12.51 22.19
CA GLY A 155 7.57 11.63 22.00
C GLY A 155 6.52 12.14 21.00
N ALA A 156 6.52 13.44 20.68
CA ALA A 156 5.73 13.98 19.57
C ALA A 156 6.54 14.10 18.28
N VAL A 157 7.82 14.48 18.37
CA VAL A 157 8.73 14.60 17.21
C VAL A 157 8.82 13.27 16.46
N GLY A 158 8.62 13.31 15.14
CA GLY A 158 8.55 12.14 14.26
C GLY A 158 7.23 11.34 14.36
N GLY A 159 6.29 11.77 15.18
CA GLY A 159 4.99 11.12 15.34
C GLY A 159 4.09 11.29 14.11
N VAL A 160 3.35 10.23 13.77
CA VAL A 160 2.31 10.27 12.73
C VAL A 160 0.94 10.40 13.41
N ALA A 161 0.25 11.52 13.16
CA ALA A 161 -1.10 11.73 13.64
C ALA A 161 -2.09 10.76 12.97
N GLY A 162 -3.22 10.48 13.60
CA GLY A 162 -4.27 9.69 12.95
C GLY A 162 -4.82 10.36 11.69
N SER A 163 -5.13 11.65 11.82
CA SER A 163 -5.76 12.44 10.78
C SER A 163 -5.01 13.72 10.47
N TYR A 164 -5.24 14.27 9.28
CA TYR A 164 -4.97 15.67 8.96
C TYR A 164 -6.26 16.36 8.44
N PRO A 165 -6.66 17.51 9.03
CA PRO A 165 -6.13 18.08 10.26
C PRO A 165 -6.18 17.12 11.46
N ILE A 166 -5.40 17.38 12.51
CA ILE A 166 -5.20 16.44 13.62
C ILE A 166 -6.48 16.08 14.39
N TRP A 167 -7.52 16.92 14.31
CA TRP A 167 -8.85 16.69 14.87
C TRP A 167 -9.80 15.91 13.94
N GLY A 168 -9.32 15.41 12.80
CA GLY A 168 -10.11 14.57 11.89
C GLY A 168 -10.56 13.26 12.55
N ALA A 169 -11.58 12.62 11.96
CA ALA A 169 -12.36 11.59 12.63
C ALA A 169 -11.60 10.27 12.90
N TYR A 170 -10.46 10.03 12.25
CA TYR A 170 -9.64 8.85 12.52
C TYR A 170 -8.57 9.17 13.58
N GLN A 171 -8.72 8.59 14.78
CA GLN A 171 -7.81 8.79 15.92
C GLN A 171 -7.55 10.28 16.19
N PRO A 172 -8.60 11.07 16.51
CA PRO A 172 -8.49 12.52 16.69
C PRO A 172 -7.54 12.86 17.84
N MET A 173 -6.73 13.91 17.63
CA MET A 173 -5.80 14.46 18.63
C MET A 173 -4.74 13.48 19.14
N ARG A 174 -4.40 12.45 18.35
CA ARG A 174 -3.47 11.39 18.75
C ARG A 174 -2.39 11.14 17.70
N PHE A 175 -1.17 10.93 18.19
CA PHE A 175 -0.11 10.23 17.47
C PHE A 175 -0.23 8.74 17.78
N ILE A 176 -0.16 7.90 16.74
CA ILE A 176 -0.43 6.46 16.86
C ILE A 176 0.74 5.65 16.33
N SER A 177 1.16 4.63 17.09
CA SER A 177 2.35 3.84 16.79
C SER A 177 2.27 3.13 15.44
N TRP A 178 1.10 2.61 15.07
CA TRP A 178 0.91 1.94 13.79
C TRP A 178 0.96 2.91 12.60
N GLY A 179 0.58 4.19 12.79
CA GLY A 179 0.81 5.24 11.79
C GLY A 179 2.30 5.42 11.50
N CYS A 180 3.12 5.48 12.55
CA CYS A 180 4.57 5.55 12.41
C CYS A 180 5.14 4.29 11.73
N LYS A 181 4.67 3.10 12.12
CA LYS A 181 5.08 1.83 11.52
C LYS A 181 4.83 1.79 10.02
N PHE A 182 3.61 2.07 9.56
CA PHE A 182 3.30 2.02 8.14
C PHE A 182 4.04 3.09 7.32
N LEU A 183 4.30 4.26 7.91
CA LEU A 183 5.12 5.27 7.24
C LEU A 183 6.59 4.81 7.14
N ALA A 184 7.15 4.24 8.21
CA ALA A 184 8.50 3.68 8.18
C ALA A 184 8.62 2.58 7.11
N ASP A 185 7.68 1.64 7.06
CA ASP A 185 7.62 0.60 6.03
C ASP A 185 7.59 1.20 4.62
N ALA A 186 6.72 2.19 4.38
CA ALA A 186 6.59 2.83 3.07
C ALA A 186 7.88 3.53 2.63
N LEU A 187 8.56 4.21 3.56
CA LEU A 187 9.82 4.91 3.27
C LEU A 187 10.97 3.94 3.02
N MET A 188 11.10 2.88 3.83
CA MET A 188 12.12 1.85 3.64
C MET A 188 11.91 1.09 2.34
N LEU A 189 10.66 0.73 2.03
CA LEU A 189 10.32 0.04 0.80
C LEU A 189 10.56 0.92 -0.43
N ALA A 190 10.19 2.20 -0.37
CA ALA A 190 10.48 3.15 -1.45
C ALA A 190 12.00 3.30 -1.67
N GLN A 191 12.77 3.46 -0.60
CA GLN A 191 14.23 3.56 -0.69
C GLN A 191 14.85 2.33 -1.35
N ARG A 192 14.41 1.12 -0.96
CA ARG A 192 14.89 -0.12 -1.56
C ARG A 192 14.56 -0.19 -3.05
N LEU A 193 13.29 0.00 -3.41
CA LEU A 193 12.82 -0.16 -4.79
C LEU A 193 13.36 0.91 -5.73
N THR A 194 13.53 2.15 -5.28
CA THR A 194 14.16 3.20 -6.08
C THR A 194 15.62 2.86 -6.40
N ARG A 195 16.40 2.40 -5.41
CA ARG A 195 17.79 1.97 -5.64
C ARG A 195 17.88 0.80 -6.62
N GLU A 196 17.05 -0.23 -6.42
CA GLU A 196 17.00 -1.38 -7.33
C GLU A 196 16.63 -0.97 -8.76
N PHE A 197 15.73 0.00 -8.91
CA PHE A 197 15.33 0.54 -10.21
C PHE A 197 16.45 1.35 -10.87
N GLU A 198 17.14 2.22 -10.12
CA GLU A 198 18.29 3.01 -10.60
C GLU A 198 19.41 2.09 -11.09
N THR A 199 19.82 1.10 -10.29
CA THR A 199 20.87 0.14 -10.68
C THR A 199 20.50 -0.64 -11.95
N LYS A 200 19.24 -1.09 -12.08
CA LYS A 200 18.78 -1.78 -13.30
C LYS A 200 18.77 -0.85 -14.51
N PHE A 201 18.45 0.43 -14.31
CA PHE A 201 18.43 1.42 -15.38
C PHE A 201 19.86 1.71 -15.88
N GLU A 202 20.81 1.91 -14.96
CA GLU A 202 22.22 2.12 -15.27
C GLU A 202 22.82 0.94 -16.04
N ALA A 203 22.65 -0.29 -15.53
CA ALA A 203 23.12 -1.51 -16.20
C ALA A 203 22.56 -1.65 -17.64
N ASN A 204 21.26 -1.39 -17.83
CA ASN A 204 20.63 -1.44 -19.15
C ASN A 204 21.13 -0.33 -20.11
N SER A 205 21.58 0.80 -19.56
CA SER A 205 22.14 1.90 -20.36
C SER A 205 23.55 1.58 -20.83
N GLU A 206 24.38 0.95 -20.00
CA GLU A 206 25.74 0.48 -20.33
C GLU A 206 25.70 -0.62 -21.39
N THR A 207 24.84 -1.64 -21.25
CA THR A 207 24.68 -2.70 -22.26
C THR A 207 24.23 -2.14 -23.62
N LYS A 208 23.40 -1.09 -23.64
CA LYS A 208 22.99 -0.40 -24.88
C LYS A 208 24.10 0.43 -25.52
N LEU A 209 25.08 0.89 -24.75
CA LEU A 209 26.25 1.62 -25.25
C LEU A 209 27.28 0.66 -25.85
N GLU A 210 27.54 -0.47 -25.18
CA GLU A 210 28.46 -1.51 -25.66
C GLU A 210 27.99 -2.12 -26.99
N THR A 211 26.72 -2.53 -27.07
CA THR A 211 26.12 -3.08 -28.31
C THR A 211 26.12 -2.10 -29.49
N LYS A 212 26.03 -0.79 -29.23
CA LYS A 212 26.18 0.24 -30.28
C LYS A 212 27.63 0.41 -30.75
N SER A 213 28.61 0.28 -29.85
CA SER A 213 30.03 0.35 -30.20
C SER A 213 30.47 -0.83 -31.07
N GLU A 214 30.02 -2.04 -30.75
CA GLU A 214 30.32 -3.26 -31.53
C GLU A 214 29.68 -3.22 -32.93
N ALA A 215 28.45 -2.71 -33.04
CA ALA A 215 27.78 -2.53 -34.33
C ALA A 215 28.45 -1.46 -35.21
N SER A 216 29.12 -0.47 -34.63
CA SER A 216 29.86 0.58 -35.36
C SER A 216 31.27 0.18 -35.79
N GLY A 217 31.83 -0.90 -35.22
CA GLY A 217 33.18 -1.40 -35.52
C GLY A 217 33.24 -2.43 -36.66
N CYS A 218 32.10 -2.80 -37.24
CA CYS A 218 31.99 -3.83 -38.28
C CYS A 218 31.61 -3.27 -39.68
N ALA A 219 31.77 -1.95 -39.89
CA ALA A 219 31.50 -1.25 -41.14
C ALA A 219 32.79 -0.71 -41.78
#